data_AF-A0A963KKJ4-F1
#
_entry.id   AF-A0A963KKJ4-F1
#
_cell.length_a   1.000
_cell.length_b   1.000
_cell.length_c   1.000
_cell.angle_alpha   90.00
_cell.angle_beta   90.00
_cell.angle_gamma   90.00
#
_symmetry.space_group_name_H-M   'P 1'
#
loop_
_entity.id
_entity.type
_entity.pdbx_description
1 polymer ?
#
loop_
_entity_poly.entity_id
_entity_poly.type
_entity_poly.pdbx_seq_one_letter_code
_entity_poly.pdbx_strand_id
1 'polypeptide(L)'
;MTPIESVSANRWLPVRRRLLSGAGLALSATAVALLGGRESLAAAASGGETEADLRILRTALAAEREAIAAYQLGADSGLLTADVRKLAIGFQSHHKEHADALAATVRKLGGTVPAGKADHAFPTDRLRSQTDVLQFAASLEKGAVSAYLGAVPLFADRQ
;
A
#
# COMPACT_ATOMS: atom_id res chain seq x y z
N MET A 1 -9.97 -47.90 9.25
CA MET A 1 -9.45 -46.72 9.96
C MET A 1 -8.51 -46.01 9.00
N THR A 2 -9.05 -45.11 8.18
CA THR A 2 -8.32 -44.38 7.13
C THR A 2 -7.72 -43.11 7.71
N PRO A 3 -6.43 -42.79 7.46
CA PRO A 3 -5.85 -41.55 7.95
C PRO A 3 -6.40 -40.36 7.16
N ILE A 4 -6.65 -39.28 7.89
CA ILE A 4 -7.23 -38.03 7.43
C ILE A 4 -6.13 -37.26 6.68
N GLU A 5 -6.31 -37.00 5.39
CA GLU A 5 -5.39 -36.16 4.62
C GLU A 5 -5.37 -34.73 5.19
N SER A 6 -4.16 -34.25 5.45
CA SER A 6 -3.84 -32.89 5.82
C SER A 6 -4.36 -31.92 4.76
N VAL A 7 -5.31 -31.04 5.15
CA VAL A 7 -5.74 -29.91 4.33
C VAL A 7 -4.53 -29.01 4.09
N SER A 8 -4.08 -29.00 2.83
CA SER A 8 -2.97 -28.17 2.35
C SER A 8 -3.28 -26.71 2.64
N ALA A 9 -2.57 -26.15 3.61
CA ALA A 9 -2.54 -24.74 3.93
C ALA A 9 -1.82 -23.98 2.80
N ASN A 10 -2.48 -23.82 1.65
CA ASN A 10 -2.04 -22.87 0.64
C ASN A 10 -2.50 -21.47 1.04
N ARG A 11 -1.85 -20.99 2.12
CA ARG A 11 -1.85 -19.59 2.57
C ARG A 11 -1.64 -18.75 1.33
N TRP A 12 -2.58 -17.84 1.07
CA TRP A 12 -2.41 -16.68 0.21
C TRP A 12 -0.96 -16.20 0.31
N LEU A 13 -0.11 -16.60 -0.64
CA LEU A 13 1.29 -16.22 -0.60
C LEU A 13 1.29 -14.73 -0.91
N PRO A 14 1.65 -13.85 0.04
CA PRO A 14 1.73 -12.43 -0.24
C PRO A 14 2.77 -12.26 -1.34
N VAL A 15 2.32 -11.80 -2.51
CA VAL A 15 3.21 -11.37 -3.57
C VAL A 15 4.05 -10.21 -3.02
N ARG A 16 5.34 -10.51 -2.85
CA ARG A 16 6.51 -9.62 -2.68
C ARG A 16 6.62 -8.88 -1.33
N ARG A 17 6.94 -9.65 -0.29
CA ARG A 17 7.65 -9.23 0.97
C ARG A 17 9.03 -8.56 0.76
N ARG A 18 9.29 -7.84 -0.32
CA ARG A 18 10.68 -7.52 -0.72
C ARG A 18 11.03 -6.08 -1.02
N LEU A 19 10.16 -5.10 -0.75
CA LEU A 19 10.48 -3.71 -1.12
C LEU A 19 10.96 -2.81 0.03
N LEU A 20 10.79 -3.20 1.30
CA LEU A 20 11.14 -2.33 2.43
C LEU A 20 12.04 -2.97 3.50
N SER A 21 12.43 -4.23 3.33
CA SER A 21 13.20 -4.97 4.36
C SER A 21 14.72 -4.93 4.18
N GLY A 22 15.23 -4.18 3.19
CA GLY A 22 16.64 -4.29 2.75
C GLY A 22 17.55 -3.08 3.02
N ALA A 23 17.00 -1.91 3.30
CA ALA A 23 17.79 -0.72 3.58
C ALA A 23 16.94 0.25 4.40
N GLY A 24 17.56 0.94 5.36
CA GLY A 24 16.95 1.94 6.24
C GLY A 24 16.40 3.18 5.54
N LEU A 25 15.47 3.00 4.61
CA LEU A 25 14.87 4.06 3.81
C LEU A 25 13.75 4.70 4.63
N ALA A 26 14.11 5.71 5.43
CA ALA A 26 13.17 6.63 6.05
C ALA A 26 13.00 7.87 5.15
N LEU A 27 11.78 8.43 5.11
CA LEU A 27 11.54 9.71 4.45
C LEU A 27 12.31 10.82 5.19
N SER A 28 12.83 11.79 4.43
CA SER A 28 13.41 13.00 4.99
C SER A 28 12.37 13.86 5.70
N ALA A 29 12.83 14.76 6.58
CA ALA A 29 11.96 15.72 7.25
C ALA A 29 11.21 16.62 6.26
N THR A 30 11.85 16.98 5.13
CA THR A 30 11.22 17.72 4.03
C THR A 30 10.06 16.93 3.44
N ALA A 31 10.28 15.65 3.08
CA ALA A 31 9.23 14.82 2.49
C ALA A 31 8.06 14.59 3.45
N VAL A 32 8.33 14.35 4.73
CA VAL A 32 7.28 14.21 5.77
C VAL A 32 6.49 15.50 5.93
N ALA A 33 7.15 16.67 5.97
CA ALA A 33 6.47 17.95 6.08
C ALA A 33 5.58 18.24 4.87
N LEU A 34 6.04 17.90 3.65
CA LEU A 34 5.25 18.07 2.43
C LEU A 34 4.01 17.15 2.39
N LEU A 35 4.14 15.89 2.84
CA LEU A 35 3.00 14.98 2.98
C LEU A 35 1.96 15.50 3.98
N GLY A 36 2.42 16.14 5.06
CA GLY A 36 1.56 16.78 6.05
C GLY A 36 1.01 18.14 5.64
N GLY A 37 1.27 18.63 4.41
CA GLY A 37 0.83 19.96 3.97
C GLY A 37 1.45 21.11 4.76
N ARG A 38 2.71 20.96 5.18
CA ARG A 38 3.47 21.95 5.97
C ARG A 38 4.63 22.52 5.16
N GLU A 39 4.33 23.30 4.12
CA GLU A 39 5.30 23.84 3.17
C GLU A 39 6.36 24.73 3.83
N SER A 40 5.99 25.54 4.82
CA SER A 40 6.94 26.39 5.55
C SER A 40 7.96 25.56 6.35
N LEU A 41 7.51 24.43 6.93
CA LEU A 41 8.39 23.48 7.61
C LEU A 41 9.29 22.75 6.62
N ALA A 42 8.76 22.37 5.45
CA ALA A 42 9.54 21.75 4.38
C ALA A 42 10.63 22.69 3.85
N ALA A 43 10.35 23.98 3.69
CA ALA A 43 11.32 25.00 3.26
C ALA A 43 12.42 25.26 4.29
N ALA A 44 12.11 25.12 5.59
CA ALA A 44 13.07 25.26 6.67
C ALA A 44 13.95 24.01 6.90
N ALA A 45 13.52 22.85 6.40
CA ALA A 45 14.30 21.62 6.47
C ALA A 45 15.48 21.69 5.49
N SER A 46 16.71 21.58 6.01
CA SER A 46 17.94 21.53 5.21
C SER A 46 18.36 20.08 4.98
N GLY A 47 18.78 19.75 3.75
CA GLY A 47 19.33 18.43 3.41
C GLY A 47 18.28 17.32 3.35
N GLY A 48 17.89 16.92 2.14
CA GLY A 48 17.10 15.72 1.89
C GLY A 48 17.77 14.90 0.79
N GLU A 49 17.81 13.58 0.95
CA GLU A 49 18.15 12.66 -0.13
C GLU A 49 16.95 12.56 -1.08
N THR A 50 16.73 13.58 -1.92
CA THR A 50 15.56 13.70 -2.80
C THR A 50 15.30 12.41 -3.59
N GLU A 51 16.34 11.76 -4.09
CA GLU A 51 16.15 10.50 -4.84
C GLU A 51 15.76 9.31 -3.94
N ALA A 52 16.22 9.26 -2.69
CA ALA A 52 15.75 8.25 -1.74
C ALA A 52 14.27 8.46 -1.37
N ASP A 53 13.88 9.71 -1.10
CA ASP A 53 12.49 10.08 -0.86
C ASP A 53 11.60 9.73 -2.06
N LEU A 54 12.03 10.08 -3.27
CA LEU A 54 11.30 9.79 -4.49
C LEU A 54 11.11 8.28 -4.71
N ARG A 55 12.11 7.44 -4.39
CA ARG A 55 11.96 5.98 -4.46
C ARG A 55 10.90 5.46 -3.48
N ILE A 56 10.91 5.94 -2.23
CA ILE A 56 9.93 5.55 -1.21
C ILE A 56 8.53 5.99 -1.63
N LEU A 57 8.36 7.26 -2.00
CA LEU A 57 7.07 7.85 -2.37
C LEU A 57 6.46 7.19 -3.61
N ARG A 58 7.26 6.88 -4.64
CA ARG A 58 6.78 6.17 -5.84
C ARG A 58 6.37 4.73 -5.52
N THR A 59 7.07 4.09 -4.58
CA THR A 59 6.72 2.73 -4.11
C THR A 59 5.40 2.74 -3.35
N ALA A 60 5.23 3.69 -2.41
CA ALA A 60 3.96 3.90 -1.72
C ALA A 60 2.82 4.21 -2.69
N LEU A 61 3.04 5.10 -3.67
CA LEU A 61 2.04 5.43 -4.69
C LEU A 61 1.61 4.22 -5.52
N ALA A 62 2.55 3.32 -5.84
CA ALA A 62 2.22 2.09 -6.54
C ALA A 62 1.34 1.15 -5.67
N ALA A 63 1.61 1.07 -4.37
CA ALA A 63 0.80 0.30 -3.43
C ALA A 63 -0.61 0.89 -3.27
N GLU A 64 -0.74 2.21 -3.14
CA GLU A 64 -2.07 2.86 -3.05
C GLU A 64 -2.91 2.59 -4.31
N ARG A 65 -2.31 2.63 -5.50
CA ARG A 65 -3.01 2.30 -6.75
C ARG A 65 -3.43 0.84 -6.84
N GLU A 66 -2.61 -0.08 -6.32
CA GLU A 66 -2.97 -1.48 -6.20
C GLU A 66 -4.18 -1.67 -5.27
N ALA A 67 -4.19 -1.00 -4.12
CA ALA A 67 -5.34 -1.01 -3.22
C ALA A 67 -6.61 -0.44 -3.88
N ILE A 68 -6.52 0.70 -4.58
CA ILE A 68 -7.64 1.29 -5.33
C ILE A 68 -8.23 0.29 -6.32
N ALA A 69 -7.38 -0.39 -7.09
CA ALA A 69 -7.80 -1.39 -8.07
C ALA A 69 -8.42 -2.63 -7.41
N ALA A 70 -7.87 -3.10 -6.30
CA ALA A 70 -8.40 -4.24 -5.55
C ALA A 70 -9.78 -3.96 -4.94
N TYR A 71 -9.97 -2.77 -4.34
CA TYR A 71 -11.26 -2.35 -3.84
C TYR A 71 -12.29 -2.15 -4.96
N GLN A 72 -11.87 -1.64 -6.13
CA GLN A 72 -12.75 -1.57 -7.30
C GLN A 72 -13.22 -2.96 -7.73
N LEU A 73 -12.28 -3.91 -7.86
CA LEU A 73 -12.58 -5.31 -8.19
C LEU A 73 -13.59 -5.90 -7.20
N GLY A 74 -13.37 -5.71 -5.90
CA GLY A 74 -14.28 -6.18 -4.86
C GLY A 74 -15.68 -5.56 -4.98
N ALA A 75 -15.75 -4.24 -5.18
CA ALA A 75 -17.01 -3.51 -5.32
C ALA A 75 -17.81 -3.90 -6.57
N ASP A 76 -17.14 -4.28 -7.65
CA ASP A 76 -17.77 -4.64 -8.92
C ASP A 76 -18.03 -6.14 -9.07
N SER A 77 -17.49 -6.97 -8.17
CA SER A 77 -17.62 -8.44 -8.22
C SER A 77 -19.06 -8.96 -8.10
N GLY A 78 -19.99 -8.16 -7.57
CA GLY A 78 -21.33 -8.60 -7.20
C GLY A 78 -21.39 -9.53 -5.99
N LEU A 79 -20.26 -9.78 -5.31
CA LEU A 79 -20.17 -10.70 -4.17
C LEU A 79 -20.42 -10.02 -2.81
N LEU A 80 -20.33 -8.69 -2.75
CA LEU A 80 -20.51 -7.92 -1.52
C LEU A 80 -21.99 -7.55 -1.30
N THR A 81 -22.46 -7.61 -0.06
CA THR A 81 -23.74 -6.98 0.31
C THR A 81 -23.67 -5.46 0.13
N ALA A 82 -24.83 -4.80 0.02
CA ALA A 82 -24.89 -3.36 -0.22
C ALA A 82 -24.10 -2.54 0.80
N ASP A 83 -24.22 -2.85 2.09
CA ASP A 83 -23.53 -2.14 3.16
C ASP A 83 -22.01 -2.37 3.12
N VAL A 84 -21.58 -3.61 2.87
CA VAL A 84 -20.15 -3.94 2.75
C VAL A 84 -19.54 -3.30 1.51
N ARG A 85 -20.28 -3.27 0.39
CA ARG A 85 -19.87 -2.55 -0.83
C ARG A 85 -19.71 -1.05 -0.58
N LYS A 86 -20.63 -0.43 0.17
CA LYS A 86 -20.53 0.99 0.53
C LYS A 86 -19.28 1.27 1.35
N LEU A 87 -18.94 0.39 2.30
CA LEU A 87 -17.71 0.51 3.09
C LEU A 87 -16.45 0.32 2.22
N ALA A 88 -16.46 -0.66 1.30
CA ALA A 88 -15.37 -0.89 0.36
C ALA A 88 -15.08 0.35 -0.53
N ILE A 89 -16.13 1.03 -1.01
CA ILE A 89 -16.00 2.29 -1.76
C ILE A 89 -15.44 3.40 -0.87
N GLY A 90 -15.80 3.45 0.41
CA GLY A 90 -15.22 4.38 1.37
C GLY A 90 -13.70 4.19 1.52
N PHE A 91 -13.24 2.96 1.75
CA PHE A 91 -11.80 2.67 1.81
C PHE A 91 -11.10 2.99 0.48
N GLN A 92 -11.71 2.65 -0.65
CA GLN A 92 -11.17 3.03 -1.96
C GLN A 92 -10.97 4.55 -2.07
N SER A 93 -11.91 5.36 -1.58
CA SER A 93 -11.79 6.81 -1.58
C SER A 93 -10.58 7.28 -0.77
N HIS A 94 -10.36 6.73 0.43
CA HIS A 94 -9.19 7.06 1.24
C HIS A 94 -7.87 6.73 0.52
N HIS A 95 -7.78 5.58 -0.15
CA HIS A 95 -6.60 5.24 -0.94
C HIS A 95 -6.38 6.21 -2.12
N LYS A 96 -7.45 6.74 -2.74
CA LYS A 96 -7.34 7.79 -3.77
C LYS A 96 -6.77 9.07 -3.18
N GLU A 97 -7.26 9.50 -2.01
CA GLU A 97 -6.74 10.67 -1.29
C GLU A 97 -5.25 10.51 -0.95
N HIS A 98 -4.84 9.32 -0.48
CA HIS A 98 -3.43 9.01 -0.25
C HIS A 98 -2.60 9.06 -1.52
N ALA A 99 -3.07 8.43 -2.60
CA ALA A 99 -2.39 8.42 -3.90
C ALA A 99 -2.20 9.84 -4.44
N ASP A 100 -3.19 10.71 -4.30
CA ASP A 100 -3.12 12.11 -4.72
C ASP A 100 -2.09 12.90 -3.89
N ALA A 101 -2.08 12.72 -2.56
CA ALA A 101 -1.10 13.35 -1.68
C ALA A 101 0.35 12.90 -1.97
N LEU A 102 0.55 11.61 -2.22
CA LEU A 102 1.86 11.05 -2.62
C LEU A 102 2.30 11.60 -3.98
N ALA A 103 1.42 11.60 -4.98
CA ALA A 103 1.72 12.13 -6.30
C ALA A 103 2.01 13.64 -6.26
N ALA A 104 1.29 14.41 -5.45
CA ALA A 104 1.57 15.82 -5.23
C ALA A 104 2.96 16.04 -4.60
N THR A 105 3.30 15.27 -3.58
CA THR A 105 4.63 15.35 -2.93
C THR A 105 5.76 14.98 -3.89
N VAL A 106 5.60 13.92 -4.70
CA VAL A 106 6.57 13.56 -5.74
C VAL A 106 6.83 14.74 -6.69
N ARG A 107 5.77 15.43 -7.13
CA ARG A 107 5.91 16.63 -8.00
C ARG A 107 6.62 17.78 -7.28
N LYS A 108 6.28 18.05 -6.02
CA LYS A 108 6.92 19.11 -5.21
C LYS A 108 8.42 18.86 -4.99
N LEU A 109 8.83 17.59 -4.93
CA LEU A 109 10.25 17.19 -4.88
C LEU A 109 10.93 17.15 -6.26
N GLY A 110 10.26 17.59 -7.33
CA GLY A 110 10.79 17.62 -8.69
C GLY A 110 10.81 16.27 -9.41
N GLY A 111 10.17 15.24 -8.84
CA GLY A 111 10.12 13.92 -9.44
C GLY A 111 8.96 13.72 -10.42
N THR A 112 9.15 12.79 -11.37
CA THR A 112 8.06 12.30 -12.22
C THR A 112 7.14 11.33 -11.46
N VAL A 113 5.84 11.51 -11.65
CA VAL A 113 4.80 10.59 -11.15
C VAL A 113 4.65 9.46 -12.17
N PRO A 114 4.98 8.20 -11.83
CA PRO A 114 4.81 7.08 -12.75
C PRO A 114 3.33 6.89 -13.10
N ALA A 115 3.04 6.34 -14.27
CA ALA A 115 1.70 5.88 -14.60
C ALA A 115 1.29 4.70 -13.69
N GLY A 116 -0.01 4.53 -13.46
CA GLY A 116 -0.52 3.32 -12.81
C GLY A 116 -0.29 2.10 -13.70
N LYS A 117 -0.16 0.91 -13.09
CA LYS A 117 -0.20 -0.32 -13.88
C LYS A 117 -1.61 -0.49 -14.42
N ALA A 118 -1.73 -0.91 -15.69
CA ALA A 118 -3.02 -1.21 -16.29
C ALA A 118 -3.61 -2.49 -15.68
N ASP A 119 -2.77 -3.50 -15.45
CA ASP A 119 -3.18 -4.82 -14.98
C ASP A 119 -2.51 -5.18 -13.66
N HIS A 120 -3.33 -5.51 -12.66
CA HIS A 120 -2.91 -6.15 -11.42
C HIS A 120 -3.26 -7.64 -11.49
N ALA A 121 -2.32 -8.50 -11.12
CA ALA A 121 -2.52 -9.94 -11.08
C ALA A 121 -3.26 -10.35 -9.80
N PHE A 122 -4.56 -10.03 -9.74
CA PHE A 122 -5.43 -10.40 -8.62
C PHE A 122 -5.95 -11.84 -8.76
N PRO A 123 -6.18 -12.55 -7.64
CA PRO A 123 -6.62 -13.96 -7.65
C PRO A 123 -8.13 -14.08 -7.92
N THR A 124 -8.60 -13.54 -9.05
CA THR A 124 -10.03 -13.45 -9.38
C THR A 124 -10.72 -14.82 -9.48
N ASP A 125 -9.98 -15.87 -9.85
CA ASP A 125 -10.43 -17.26 -9.90
C ASP A 125 -10.82 -17.83 -8.51
N ARG A 126 -10.36 -17.17 -7.44
CA ARG A 126 -10.56 -17.57 -6.05
C ARG A 126 -11.57 -16.70 -5.30
N LEU A 127 -12.03 -15.60 -5.89
CA LEU A 127 -13.03 -14.73 -5.27
C LEU A 127 -14.44 -15.28 -5.59
N ARG A 128 -15.00 -16.07 -4.67
CA ARG A 128 -16.30 -16.75 -4.88
C ARG A 128 -17.39 -16.32 -3.90
N SER A 129 -17.00 -15.61 -2.85
CA SER A 129 -17.88 -15.15 -1.79
C SER A 129 -17.44 -13.79 -1.25
N GLN A 130 -18.33 -13.12 -0.51
CA GLN A 130 -17.97 -11.92 0.24
C GLN A 130 -16.75 -12.14 1.13
N THR A 131 -16.69 -13.29 1.82
CA THR A 131 -15.57 -13.63 2.70
C THR A 131 -14.25 -13.68 1.96
N ASP A 132 -14.22 -14.24 0.74
CA ASP A 132 -12.99 -14.29 -0.06
C ASP A 132 -12.53 -12.89 -0.47
N VAL A 133 -13.47 -12.02 -0.86
CA VAL A 133 -13.17 -10.61 -1.21
C VAL A 133 -12.63 -9.86 0.01
N LEU A 134 -13.24 -10.02 1.18
CA LEU A 134 -12.79 -9.39 2.42
C LEU A 134 -11.42 -9.91 2.88
N GLN A 135 -11.17 -11.21 2.75
CA GLN A 135 -9.85 -11.80 3.05
C GLN A 135 -8.77 -11.31 2.10
N PHE A 136 -9.10 -11.18 0.81
CA PHE A 136 -8.19 -10.62 -0.18
C PHE A 136 -7.85 -9.16 0.15
N ALA A 137 -8.85 -8.30 0.40
CA ALA A 137 -8.64 -6.92 0.82
C ALA A 137 -7.79 -6.84 2.10
N ALA A 138 -8.15 -7.61 3.14
CA ALA A 138 -7.39 -7.67 4.38
C ALA A 138 -5.93 -8.14 4.19
N SER A 139 -5.67 -9.00 3.20
CA SER A 139 -4.31 -9.45 2.89
C SER A 139 -3.43 -8.33 2.30
N LEU A 140 -4.02 -7.44 1.50
CA LEU A 140 -3.34 -6.26 0.97
C LEU A 140 -3.02 -5.27 2.09
N GLU A 141 -4.00 -4.97 2.94
CA GLU A 141 -3.82 -4.09 4.11
C GLU A 141 -2.76 -4.63 5.06
N LYS A 142 -2.79 -5.94 5.36
CA LYS A 142 -1.77 -6.57 6.19
C LYS A 142 -0.38 -6.50 5.55
N GLY A 143 -0.30 -6.61 4.22
CA GLY A 143 0.94 -6.41 3.46
C GLY A 143 1.50 -5.00 3.67
N ALA A 144 0.66 -3.98 3.54
CA ALA A 144 1.02 -2.58 3.78
C ALA A 144 1.46 -2.33 5.24
N VAL A 145 0.69 -2.81 6.22
CA VAL A 145 1.04 -2.69 7.66
C VAL A 145 2.35 -3.42 7.99
N SER A 146 2.58 -4.60 7.41
CA SER A 146 3.83 -5.34 7.62
C SER A 146 5.04 -4.62 7.01
N ALA A 147 4.85 -3.88 5.92
CA ALA A 147 5.86 -2.99 5.36
C ALA A 147 6.23 -1.87 6.35
N TYR A 148 5.26 -1.28 7.06
CA TYR A 148 5.52 -0.33 8.14
C TYR A 148 6.26 -0.97 9.31
N LEU A 149 5.81 -2.13 9.81
CA LEU A 149 6.47 -2.81 10.93
C LEU A 149 7.88 -3.28 10.59
N GLY A 150 8.17 -3.64 9.34
CA GLY A 150 9.53 -3.90 8.87
C GLY A 150 10.43 -2.66 8.84
N ALA A 151 9.83 -1.46 8.78
CA ALA A 151 10.55 -0.19 8.81
C ALA A 151 10.81 0.33 10.25
N VAL A 152 10.07 -0.14 11.28
CA VAL A 152 10.19 0.35 12.66
C VAL A 152 11.49 -0.08 13.38
N PRO A 153 12.02 -1.31 13.24
CA PRO A 153 13.28 -1.72 13.90
C PRO A 153 14.52 -0.92 13.46
N LEU A 154 14.43 -0.13 12.39
CA LEU A 154 15.50 0.79 11.97
C LEU A 154 15.65 2.00 12.90
N PHE A 155 14.76 2.18 13.87
CA PHE A 155 14.85 3.18 14.92
C PHE A 155 15.49 2.66 16.21
N ALA A 156 15.90 1.39 16.27
CA ALA A 156 16.36 0.77 17.52
C ALA A 156 17.84 1.00 17.86
N ASP A 157 18.71 1.41 16.92
CA ASP A 157 20.13 1.65 17.23
C ASP A 157 20.69 2.90 16.52
N ARG A 158 20.59 4.04 17.22
CA ARG A 158 21.53 5.16 17.11
C ARG A 158 21.77 5.73 18.51
N GLN A 159 22.57 5.00 19.29
CA GLN A 159 23.33 5.50 20.43
C GLN A 159 24.77 5.00 20.23
#